data_AF-A0A956DX59-F1
#
_entry.id   AF-A0A956DX59-F1
#
_cell.length_a   1.000
_cell.length_b   1.000
_cell.length_c   1.000
_cell.angle_alpha   90.00
_cell.angle_beta   90.00
_cell.angle_gamma   90.00
#
_symmetry.space_group_name_H-M   'P 1'
#
loop_
_entity.id
_entity.type
_entity.pdbx_description
1 polymer ?
#
loop_
_entity_poly.entity_id
_entity_poly.type
_entity_poly.pdbx_seq_one_letter_code
_entity_poly.pdbx_strand_id
1 'polypeptide(L)'
;MRVETPPADELQPGPGAEPTGHVERRADGTLTPAGAQVLGRLAGKRSAQRRKLAAQLADQLGLEVIPDVLKPYIDAAREFATAQMVSLGMQFGELGPGPASAVHSAALALAASRAAYAEGDTDRGDKLAASSSQQLLKAHHLADVESKARAKAPGASPLAALTERLTKGGKHG
;
A
#
# COMPACT_ATOMS: atom_id res chain seq x y z
N MET A 1 16.25 -20.43 -17.81
CA MET A 1 15.62 -20.58 -16.49
C MET A 1 14.13 -20.81 -16.72
N ARG A 2 13.64 -22.05 -16.54
CA ARG A 2 12.25 -22.43 -16.78
C ARG A 2 11.50 -22.23 -15.46
N VAL A 3 10.49 -21.36 -15.44
CA VAL A 3 9.62 -21.21 -14.28
C VAL A 3 8.58 -22.31 -14.40
N GLU A 4 8.66 -23.31 -13.53
CA GLU A 4 7.64 -24.33 -13.43
C GLU A 4 6.45 -23.74 -12.67
N THR A 5 5.36 -23.50 -13.38
CA THR A 5 4.10 -23.05 -12.77
C THR A 5 3.41 -24.28 -12.18
N PRO A 6 3.19 -24.35 -10.86
CA PRO A 6 2.50 -25.48 -10.26
C PRO A 6 1.05 -25.57 -10.79
N PRO A 7 0.49 -26.80 -10.90
CA PRO A 7 -0.90 -27.00 -11.29
C PRO A 7 -1.85 -26.30 -10.33
N ALA A 8 -2.99 -25.81 -10.84
CA ALA A 8 -3.92 -24.94 -10.10
C ALA A 8 -4.43 -25.51 -8.77
N ASP A 9 -4.40 -26.84 -8.60
CA ASP A 9 -4.84 -27.55 -7.40
C ASP A 9 -3.85 -27.49 -6.23
N GLU A 10 -2.62 -27.03 -6.46
CA GLU A 10 -1.60 -26.81 -5.41
C GLU A 10 -1.55 -25.36 -4.91
N LEU A 11 -2.41 -24.49 -5.46
CA LEU A 11 -2.53 -23.13 -4.98
C LEU A 11 -3.14 -23.14 -3.59
N GLN A 12 -2.44 -22.55 -2.62
CA GLN A 12 -2.97 -22.35 -1.27
C GLN A 12 -4.34 -21.65 -1.37
N PRO A 13 -5.32 -22.06 -0.53
CA PRO A 13 -6.64 -21.46 -0.56
C PRO A 13 -6.52 -19.94 -0.40
N GLY A 14 -7.16 -19.22 -1.33
CA GLY A 14 -7.21 -17.77 -1.31
C GLY A 14 -7.76 -17.21 0.00
N PRO A 15 -7.59 -15.91 0.26
CA PRO A 15 -8.04 -15.29 1.50
C PRO A 15 -9.50 -15.67 1.79
N GLY A 16 -9.74 -16.19 3.00
CA GLY A 16 -11.04 -16.72 3.40
C GLY A 16 -12.18 -15.73 3.18
N ALA A 17 -13.40 -16.25 3.05
CA ALA A 17 -14.59 -15.49 2.68
C ALA A 17 -14.71 -14.14 3.44
N GLU A 18 -15.02 -13.09 2.67
CA GLU A 18 -15.32 -11.75 3.18
C GLU A 18 -16.39 -11.85 4.28
N PRO A 19 -16.18 -11.24 5.46
CA PRO A 19 -17.17 -11.26 6.52
C PRO A 19 -18.41 -10.48 6.06
N THR A 20 -19.55 -11.17 5.95
CA THR A 20 -20.83 -10.58 5.53
C THR A 20 -21.68 -10.14 6.71
N GLY A 21 -22.45 -9.06 6.53
CA GLY A 21 -23.41 -8.56 7.52
C GLY A 21 -24.15 -7.33 7.01
N HIS A 22 -25.45 -7.24 7.31
CA HIS A 22 -26.26 -6.09 6.95
C HIS A 22 -25.92 -4.89 7.84
N VAL A 23 -25.55 -3.76 7.23
CA VAL A 23 -25.25 -2.52 7.95
C VAL A 23 -26.45 -1.60 7.83
N GLU A 24 -27.16 -1.43 8.94
CA GLU A 24 -28.31 -0.53 9.02
C GLU A 24 -27.89 0.94 8.91
N ARG A 25 -28.65 1.69 8.13
CA ARG A 25 -28.48 3.13 7.92
C ARG A 25 -29.80 3.84 8.15
N ARG A 26 -29.73 5.07 8.65
CA ARG A 26 -30.87 5.99 8.73
C ARG A 26 -31.22 6.51 7.33
N ALA A 27 -32.40 7.12 7.22
CA ALA A 27 -32.89 7.73 5.97
C ALA A 27 -31.99 8.86 5.44
N ASP A 28 -31.20 9.49 6.31
CA ASP A 28 -30.20 10.51 5.96
C ASP A 28 -28.84 9.92 5.51
N GLY A 29 -28.73 8.60 5.39
CA GLY A 29 -27.51 7.88 4.99
C GLY A 29 -26.49 7.65 6.13
N THR A 30 -26.72 8.22 7.31
CA THR A 30 -25.87 8.01 8.49
C THR A 30 -26.07 6.61 9.09
N LEU A 31 -25.07 6.10 9.79
CA LEU A 31 -25.17 4.79 10.45
C LEU A 31 -26.09 4.86 11.68
N THR A 32 -26.97 3.87 11.84
CA THR A 32 -27.66 3.67 13.12
C THR A 32 -26.64 3.18 14.17
N PRO A 33 -26.91 3.31 15.48
CA PRO A 33 -26.04 2.73 16.50
C PRO A 33 -25.83 1.21 16.33
N ALA A 34 -26.88 0.50 15.91
CA ALA A 34 -26.81 -0.92 15.57
C ALA A 34 -25.95 -1.17 14.31
N GLY A 35 -26.14 -0.39 13.25
CA GLY A 35 -25.31 -0.45 12.04
C GLY A 35 -23.83 -0.14 12.30
N ALA A 36 -23.53 0.81 13.18
CA ALA A 36 -22.16 1.14 13.60
C ALA A 36 -21.51 -0.02 14.37
N GLN A 37 -22.23 -0.70 15.26
CA GLN A 37 -21.74 -1.90 15.95
C GLN A 37 -21.46 -3.06 14.99
N VAL A 38 -22.35 -3.30 14.02
CA VAL A 38 -22.14 -4.33 12.99
C VAL A 38 -20.92 -3.98 12.14
N LEU A 39 -20.80 -2.74 11.67
CA LEU A 39 -19.66 -2.28 10.90
C LEU A 39 -18.34 -2.42 11.69
N GLY A 40 -18.33 -2.03 12.97
CA GLY A 40 -17.18 -2.21 13.85
C GLY A 40 -16.77 -3.68 14.01
N ARG A 41 -17.74 -4.58 14.17
CA ARG A 41 -17.50 -6.03 14.25
C ARG A 41 -16.93 -6.59 12.94
N LEU A 42 -17.47 -6.18 11.80
CA LEU A 42 -16.99 -6.59 10.48
C LEU A 42 -15.56 -6.09 10.23
N ALA A 43 -15.29 -4.81 10.55
CA ALA A 43 -13.95 -4.23 10.47
C ALA A 43 -12.95 -4.95 11.38
N GLY A 44 -13.35 -5.31 12.60
CA GLY A 44 -12.54 -6.10 13.53
C GLY A 44 -12.20 -7.49 12.99
N LYS A 45 -13.19 -8.20 12.42
CA LYS A 45 -12.97 -9.51 11.77
C LYS A 45 -12.02 -9.41 10.58
N ARG A 46 -12.21 -8.44 9.69
CA ARG A 46 -11.33 -8.21 8.53
C ARG A 46 -9.90 -7.87 8.98
N SER A 47 -9.75 -7.03 10.00
CA SER A 47 -8.44 -6.70 10.60
C SER A 47 -7.76 -7.93 11.21
N ALA A 48 -8.51 -8.81 11.90
CA ALA A 48 -7.97 -10.04 12.45
C ALA A 48 -7.55 -11.03 11.35
N GLN A 49 -8.37 -11.23 10.31
CA GLN A 49 -8.03 -12.06 9.15
C GLN A 49 -6.76 -11.56 8.44
N ARG A 50 -6.67 -10.24 8.21
CA ARG A 50 -5.49 -9.61 7.59
C ARG A 50 -4.22 -9.81 8.43
N ARG A 51 -4.32 -9.67 9.76
CA ARG A 51 -3.19 -9.92 10.68
C ARG A 51 -2.76 -11.38 10.66
N LYS A 52 -3.71 -12.32 10.66
CA LYS A 52 -3.41 -13.76 10.57
C LYS A 52 -2.72 -14.10 9.25
N LEU A 53 -3.23 -13.61 8.13
CA LEU A 53 -2.62 -13.81 6.81
C LEU A 53 -1.21 -13.21 6.77
N ALA A 54 -1.04 -12.00 7.28
CA ALA A 54 0.28 -11.35 7.33
C ALA A 54 1.27 -12.14 8.19
N ALA A 55 0.84 -12.71 9.32
CA ALA A 55 1.69 -13.55 10.16
C ALA A 55 2.06 -14.88 9.46
N GLN A 56 1.12 -15.51 8.77
CA GLN A 56 1.37 -16.74 8.00
C GLN A 56 2.34 -16.48 6.83
N LEU A 57 2.16 -15.37 6.12
CA LEU A 57 3.07 -14.97 5.05
C LEU A 57 4.45 -14.58 5.60
N ALA A 58 4.52 -13.93 6.76
CA ALA A 58 5.79 -13.61 7.40
C ALA A 58 6.57 -14.87 7.76
N ASP A 59 5.91 -15.87 8.34
CA ASP A 59 6.50 -17.17 8.67
C ASP A 59 6.97 -17.92 7.41
N GLN A 60 6.12 -18.02 6.38
CA GLN A 60 6.44 -18.69 5.12
C GLN A 60 7.58 -18.03 4.34
N LEU A 61 7.68 -16.70 4.42
CA LEU A 61 8.71 -15.92 3.72
C LEU A 61 9.98 -15.71 4.56
N GLY A 62 10.04 -16.26 5.78
CA GLY A 62 11.16 -16.06 6.69
C GLY A 62 11.38 -14.60 7.07
N LEU A 63 10.31 -13.78 7.05
CA LEU A 63 10.39 -12.37 7.36
C LEU A 63 10.57 -12.18 8.85
N GLU A 64 11.66 -11.52 9.22
CA GLU A 64 11.99 -11.24 10.60
C GLU A 64 10.97 -10.28 11.24
N VAL A 65 10.55 -10.60 12.45
CA VAL A 65 9.61 -9.75 13.22
C VAL A 65 10.34 -8.46 13.58
N ILE A 66 9.78 -7.33 13.13
CA ILE A 66 10.30 -6.01 13.50
C ILE A 66 10.34 -5.91 15.02
N PRO A 67 11.50 -5.59 15.64
CA PRO A 67 11.61 -5.41 17.08
C PRO A 67 10.56 -4.44 17.61
N ASP A 68 9.92 -4.77 18.74
CA ASP A 68 8.86 -3.93 19.33
C ASP A 68 9.34 -2.50 19.64
N VAL A 69 10.64 -2.32 19.91
CA VAL A 69 11.26 -1.01 20.10
C VAL A 69 11.17 -0.11 18.87
N LEU A 70 11.10 -0.69 17.67
CA LEU A 70 11.00 0.06 16.41
C LEU A 70 9.54 0.40 16.03
N LYS A 71 8.57 -0.27 16.66
CA LYS A 71 7.14 -0.10 16.38
C LYS A 71 6.65 1.34 16.39
N PRO A 72 6.94 2.19 17.40
CA PRO A 72 6.47 3.58 17.40
C PRO A 72 7.00 4.38 16.19
N TYR A 73 8.22 4.09 15.74
CA TYR A 73 8.79 4.77 14.57
C TYR A 73 8.15 4.30 13.27
N ILE A 74 7.85 3.00 13.15
CA ILE A 74 7.15 2.44 11.98
C ILE A 74 5.71 2.94 11.89
N ASP A 75 5.01 3.04 13.01
CA ASP A 75 3.64 3.58 13.03
C ASP A 75 3.64 5.07 12.63
N ALA A 76 4.57 5.85 13.17
CA ALA A 76 4.78 7.24 12.73
C ALA A 76 5.17 7.34 11.24
N ALA A 77 5.92 6.38 10.70
CA ALA A 77 6.26 6.32 9.29
C ALA A 77 5.01 6.14 8.42
N ARG A 78 4.09 5.27 8.82
CA ARG A 78 2.85 5.00 8.08
C ARG A 78 1.94 6.23 8.06
N GLU A 79 1.82 6.92 9.19
CA GLU A 79 1.07 8.18 9.28
C GLU A 79 1.70 9.25 8.38
N PHE A 80 3.01 9.40 8.44
CA PHE A 80 3.76 10.31 7.57
C PHE A 80 3.55 9.98 6.09
N ALA A 81 3.72 8.72 5.68
CA ALA A 81 3.53 8.29 4.30
C ALA A 81 2.11 8.59 3.81
N THR A 82 1.10 8.33 4.65
CA THR A 82 -0.30 8.62 4.34
C THR A 82 -0.51 10.12 4.12
N ALA A 83 -0.02 10.96 5.04
CA ALA A 83 -0.13 12.41 4.91
C ALA A 83 0.59 12.95 3.65
N GLN A 84 1.77 12.43 3.33
CA GLN A 84 2.51 12.83 2.13
C GLN A 84 1.82 12.40 0.84
N MET A 85 1.28 11.19 0.78
CA MET A 85 0.48 10.75 -0.36
C MET A 85 -0.78 11.59 -0.54
N VAL A 86 -1.46 11.97 0.53
CA VAL A 86 -2.60 12.90 0.45
C VAL A 86 -2.16 14.26 -0.07
N SER A 87 -1.05 14.80 0.45
CA SER A 87 -0.50 16.09 0.01
C SER A 87 -0.13 16.11 -1.47
N LEU A 88 0.62 15.12 -1.95
CA LEU A 88 0.96 14.98 -3.36
C LEU A 88 -0.28 14.71 -4.20
N GLY A 89 -1.25 13.96 -3.69
CA GLY A 89 -2.50 13.67 -4.36
C GLY A 89 -3.35 14.93 -4.63
N MET A 90 -3.36 15.87 -3.67
CA MET A 90 -4.01 17.17 -3.86
C MET A 90 -3.34 18.03 -4.95
N GLN A 91 -2.04 17.85 -5.20
CA GLN A 91 -1.28 18.64 -6.17
C GLN A 91 -1.28 18.02 -7.58
N PHE A 92 -1.10 16.69 -7.66
CA PHE A 92 -0.84 15.99 -8.92
C PHE A 92 -1.97 15.05 -9.36
N GLY A 93 -3.02 14.92 -8.55
CA GLY A 93 -4.11 13.96 -8.73
C GLY A 93 -3.75 12.56 -8.24
N GLU A 94 -4.38 11.52 -8.78
CA GLU A 94 -4.14 10.12 -8.37
C GLU A 94 -2.64 9.76 -8.46
N LEU A 95 -2.06 9.15 -7.43
CA LEU A 95 -0.64 8.78 -7.45
C LEU A 95 -0.48 7.34 -7.93
N GLY A 96 0.42 7.13 -8.88
CA GLY A 96 0.80 5.79 -9.31
C GLY A 96 1.68 5.07 -8.28
N PRO A 97 1.99 3.79 -8.54
CA PRO A 97 2.83 2.97 -7.66
C PRO A 97 4.26 3.52 -7.55
N GLY A 98 4.76 4.25 -8.55
CA GLY A 98 6.09 4.87 -8.54
C GLY A 98 6.25 5.89 -7.42
N PRO A 99 5.53 7.04 -7.47
CA PRO A 99 5.54 8.04 -6.41
C PRO A 99 5.18 7.46 -5.04
N ALA A 100 4.18 6.57 -4.97
CA ALA A 100 3.76 5.96 -3.72
C ALA A 100 4.90 5.14 -3.07
N SER A 101 5.64 4.35 -3.85
CA SER A 101 6.78 3.57 -3.34
C SER A 101 7.93 4.44 -2.84
N ALA A 102 8.19 5.58 -3.51
CA ALA A 102 9.20 6.54 -3.09
C ALA A 102 8.81 7.22 -1.77
N VAL A 103 7.54 7.59 -1.59
CA VAL A 103 7.03 8.14 -0.32
C VAL A 103 7.18 7.14 0.83
N HIS A 104 6.83 5.86 0.61
CA HIS A 104 6.97 4.83 1.64
C HIS A 104 8.45 4.59 2.00
N SER A 105 9.34 4.60 1.00
CA SER A 105 10.78 4.49 1.23
C SER A 105 11.31 5.68 2.04
N ALA A 106 10.85 6.90 1.73
CA ALA A 106 11.19 8.09 2.49
C ALA A 106 10.73 7.99 3.94
N ALA A 107 9.51 7.49 4.17
CA ALA A 107 8.95 7.32 5.49
C ALA A 107 9.73 6.33 6.34
N LEU A 108 10.11 5.19 5.77
CA LEU A 108 10.94 4.19 6.45
C LEU A 108 12.34 4.72 6.76
N ALA A 109 12.95 5.46 5.82
CA ALA A 109 14.25 6.11 6.06
C ALA A 109 14.17 7.13 7.20
N LEU A 110 13.08 7.90 7.29
CA LEU A 110 12.85 8.84 8.39
C LEU A 110 12.65 8.13 9.73
N ALA A 111 11.92 7.01 9.75
CA ALA A 111 11.75 6.20 10.95
C ALA A 111 13.08 5.61 11.42
N ALA A 112 13.88 5.07 10.50
CA ALA A 112 15.21 4.55 10.80
C ALA A 112 16.17 5.65 11.27
N SER A 113 16.07 6.86 10.72
CA SER A 113 16.82 8.03 11.18
C SER A 113 16.50 8.38 12.64
N ARG A 114 15.21 8.43 12.99
CA ARG A 114 14.77 8.69 14.38
C ARG A 114 15.20 7.61 15.35
N ALA A 115 15.16 6.35 14.94
CA ALA A 115 15.67 5.24 15.74
C ALA A 115 17.19 5.37 15.97
N ALA A 116 17.97 5.68 14.93
CA ALA A 116 19.41 5.89 15.06
C ALA A 116 19.75 7.06 16.01
N TYR A 117 18.99 8.17 15.96
CA TYR A 117 19.16 9.26 16.93
C TYR A 117 18.85 8.83 18.35
N ALA A 118 17.83 7.99 18.57
CA ALA A 118 17.50 7.46 19.89
C ALA A 118 18.60 6.53 20.44
N GLU A 119 19.34 5.86 19.56
CA GLU A 119 20.50 5.03 19.89
C GLU A 119 21.79 5.86 20.10
N GLY A 120 21.78 7.16 19.79
CA GLY A 120 22.94 8.05 19.86
C GLY A 120 23.84 8.04 18.62
N ASP A 121 23.49 7.27 17.57
CA ASP A 121 24.22 7.22 16.30
C ASP A 121 23.77 8.36 15.37
N THR A 122 24.34 9.53 15.61
CA THR A 122 24.01 10.78 14.90
C THR A 122 24.41 10.72 13.42
N ASP A 123 25.60 10.21 13.10
CA ASP A 123 26.08 10.10 11.72
C ASP A 123 25.16 9.24 10.84
N ARG A 124 24.67 8.12 11.38
CA ARG A 124 23.69 7.27 10.70
C ARG A 124 22.33 7.97 10.60
N GLY A 125 21.91 8.64 11.67
CA GLY A 125 20.69 9.44 11.72
C GLY A 125 20.64 10.48 10.59
N ASP A 126 21.72 11.23 10.40
CA ASP A 126 21.84 12.28 9.39
C ASP A 126 21.79 11.71 7.97
N LYS A 127 22.55 10.63 7.70
CA LYS A 127 22.55 9.98 6.39
C LYS A 127 21.17 9.46 6.00
N LEU A 128 20.44 8.87 6.94
CA LEU A 128 19.09 8.37 6.72
C LEU A 128 18.06 9.50 6.52
N ALA A 129 18.20 10.60 7.25
CA ALA A 129 17.36 11.79 7.05
C ALA A 129 17.59 12.44 5.67
N ALA A 130 18.85 12.50 5.23
CA ALA A 130 19.20 12.95 3.88
C ALA A 130 18.59 12.02 2.81
N SER A 131 18.69 10.70 2.99
CA SER A 131 18.07 9.72 2.10
C SER A 131 16.55 9.89 2.03
N SER A 132 15.88 10.11 3.18
CA SER A 132 14.44 10.40 3.23
C SER A 132 14.09 11.63 2.38
N SER A 133 14.84 12.72 2.53
CA SER A 133 14.63 13.97 1.78
C SER A 133 14.79 13.76 0.27
N GLN A 134 15.81 13.02 -0.15
CA GLN A 134 16.03 12.68 -1.56
C GLN A 134 14.88 11.86 -2.14
N GLN A 135 14.33 10.90 -1.38
CA GLN A 135 13.20 10.09 -1.83
C GLN A 135 11.92 10.91 -1.96
N LEU A 136 11.68 11.93 -1.12
CA LEU A 136 10.55 12.84 -1.28
C LEU A 136 10.67 13.70 -2.54
N LEU A 137 11.87 14.22 -2.83
CA LEU A 137 12.12 14.96 -4.08
C LEU A 137 11.87 14.07 -5.30
N LYS A 138 12.33 12.81 -5.25
CA LYS A 138 12.07 11.83 -6.28
C LYS A 138 10.58 11.54 -6.43
N ALA A 139 9.85 11.37 -5.32
CA ALA A 139 8.41 11.13 -5.34
C ALA A 139 7.66 12.29 -6.00
N HIS A 140 8.00 13.53 -5.66
CA HIS A 140 7.43 14.72 -6.27
C HIS A 140 7.71 14.79 -7.77
N HIS A 141 8.96 14.55 -8.18
CA HIS A 141 9.32 14.53 -9.59
C HIS A 141 8.56 13.44 -10.37
N LEU A 142 8.45 12.23 -9.82
CA LEU A 142 7.67 11.15 -10.43
C LEU A 142 6.18 11.51 -10.52
N ALA A 143 5.61 12.12 -9.49
CA ALA A 143 4.20 12.51 -9.48
C ALA A 143 3.91 13.58 -10.55
N ASP A 144 4.81 14.55 -10.71
CA ASP A 144 4.73 15.57 -11.77
C ASP A 144 4.81 14.94 -13.17
N VAL A 145 5.77 14.03 -13.40
CA VAL A 145 5.92 13.32 -14.68
C VAL A 145 4.69 12.45 -14.99
N GLU A 146 4.18 11.69 -14.01
CA GLU A 146 2.98 10.86 -14.17
C GLU A 146 1.74 11.72 -14.45
N SER A 147 1.58 12.84 -13.76
CA SER A 147 0.45 13.76 -13.95
C SER A 147 0.45 14.37 -15.36
N LYS A 148 1.61 14.84 -15.82
CA LYS A 148 1.80 15.34 -17.19
C LYS A 148 1.55 14.26 -18.24
N ALA A 149 2.02 13.03 -18.00
CA ALA A 149 1.79 11.92 -18.91
C ALA A 149 0.30 11.58 -19.03
N ARG A 150 -0.45 11.60 -17.92
CA ARG A 150 -1.91 11.42 -17.94
C ARG A 150 -2.63 12.54 -18.68
N ALA A 151 -2.26 13.79 -18.45
CA ALA A 151 -2.85 14.93 -19.15
C ALA A 151 -2.67 14.83 -20.68
N LYS A 152 -1.57 14.23 -21.14
CA LYS A 152 -1.28 13.99 -22.56
C LYS A 152 -2.02 12.79 -23.16
N ALA A 153 -2.48 11.84 -22.34
CA ALA A 153 -3.18 10.63 -22.78
C ALA A 153 -4.58 10.48 -22.14
N PRO A 154 -5.50 11.43 -22.35
CA PRO A 154 -6.86 11.30 -21.84
C PRO A 154 -7.59 10.17 -22.60
N GLY A 155 -7.81 9.04 -21.94
CA GLY A 155 -8.65 7.94 -22.46
C GLY A 155 -8.00 6.55 -22.57
N ALA A 156 -6.70 6.41 -22.33
CA ALA A 156 -6.06 5.08 -22.34
C ALA A 156 -6.27 4.36 -21.00
N SER A 157 -7.46 3.80 -20.79
CA SER A 157 -7.63 2.79 -19.75
C SER A 157 -6.67 1.63 -20.06
N PRO A 158 -5.74 1.27 -19.15
CA PRO A 158 -4.83 0.14 -19.34
C PRO A 158 -5.61 -1.17 -19.56
N LEU A 159 -6.80 -1.26 -18.97
CA LEU A 159 -7.76 -2.35 -19.16
C LEU A 159 -8.32 -2.39 -20.59
N ALA A 160 -8.63 -1.24 -21.19
CA ALA A 160 -9.08 -1.17 -22.58
C ALA A 160 -7.98 -1.55 -23.58
N ALA A 161 -6.72 -1.16 -23.30
CA ALA A 161 -5.58 -1.56 -24.12
C ALA A 161 -5.26 -3.07 -23.99
N LEU A 162 -5.48 -3.65 -22.80
CA LEU A 162 -5.30 -5.08 -22.56
C LEU A 162 -6.41 -5.92 -23.22
N THR A 163 -7.67 -5.50 -23.13
CA THR A 163 -8.80 -6.17 -23.81
C THR A 163 -8.67 -6.09 -25.32
N GLU A 164 -8.17 -4.98 -25.87
CA GLU A 164 -7.91 -4.85 -27.30
C GLU A 164 -6.79 -5.79 -27.78
N ARG A 165 -5.74 -5.98 -26.98
CA ARG A 165 -4.67 -6.96 -27.28
C ARG A 165 -5.16 -8.41 -27.20
N LEU A 166 -5.98 -8.73 -26.21
CA LEU A 166 -6.54 -10.08 -26.03
C LEU A 166 -7.54 -10.44 -27.15
N THR A 167 -8.32 -9.47 -27.62
CA THR A 167 -9.29 -9.66 -28.72
C THR A 167 -8.64 -9.71 -30.11
N LYS A 168 -7.53 -8.99 -30.33
CA LYS A 168 -6.78 -9.04 -31.60
C LYS A 168 -5.79 -10.21 -31.71
N GLY A 169 -5.35 -10.79 -30.59
CA GLY A 169 -4.42 -11.92 -30.57
C GLY A 169 -5.00 -13.30 -30.89
N GLY A 170 -6.33 -13.42 -31.08
CA GLY A 170 -7.02 -14.70 -31.26
C GLY A 170 -7.23 -15.18 -32.71
N LYS A 171 -6.62 -14.54 -33.72
CA LYS A 171 -6.75 -14.95 -35.13
C LYS A 171 -5.42 -15.36 -35.74
N HIS A 172 -4.75 -16.38 -35.19
CA HIS A 172 -3.81 -17.23 -35.94
C HIS A 172 -3.71 -18.58 -35.23
N GLY A 173 -4.32 -19.60 -35.83
CA GLY A 173 -4.41 -20.97 -35.33
C GLY A 173 -5.59 -21.67 -35.97
#